data_AF-A0A3E0HF99-F1
#
_entry.id   AF-A0A3E0HF99-F1
#
_cell.length_a   1.000
_cell.length_b   1.000
_cell.length_c   1.000
_cell.angle_alpha   90.00
_cell.angle_beta   90.00
_cell.angle_gamma   90.00
#
_symmetry.space_group_name_H-M   'P 1'
#
loop_
_entity.id
_entity.type
_entity.pdbx_description
1 polymer ?
#
loop_
_entity_poly.entity_id
_entity_poly.type
_entity_poly.pdbx_seq_one_letter_code
_entity_poly.pdbx_strand_id
1 'polypeptide(L)'
;MADPRGPPTVRRMREPIQSELPDPGLSPLDLAKDVLARIERGNEYARRRKRVFRQSSTVVKSLGLGMSAVSTVILGLQNLNFWTGIGFVLVALLTVVNTLEPFFAWRSRWVLMEETQSRFHTLRDSLSFYLASTPVDQLDQARITEAFAEYQRIWGTLGERWLEFRRVPGQ
;
A
#
# COMPACT_ATOMS: atom_id res chain seq x y z
N MET A 1 -22.47 45.08 -9.43
CA MET A 1 -22.04 44.67 -8.07
C MET A 1 -21.79 43.17 -8.14
N ALA A 2 -20.54 42.77 -8.33
CA ALA A 2 -20.15 41.38 -8.64
C ALA A 2 -19.96 40.58 -7.33
N ASP A 3 -20.47 39.36 -7.31
CA ASP A 3 -20.35 38.40 -6.22
C ASP A 3 -18.87 37.97 -6.03
N PRO A 4 -18.26 38.13 -4.83
CA PRO A 4 -16.85 37.81 -4.59
C PRO A 4 -16.58 36.34 -4.28
N ARG A 5 -17.57 35.44 -4.38
CA ARG A 5 -17.35 34.01 -4.11
C ARG A 5 -16.92 33.29 -5.37
N GLY A 6 -15.60 33.23 -5.57
CA GLY A 6 -15.00 32.29 -6.51
C GLY A 6 -15.52 30.86 -6.28
N PRO A 7 -15.52 30.01 -7.32
CA PRO A 7 -16.10 28.68 -7.22
C PRO A 7 -15.49 27.91 -6.06
N PRO A 8 -16.27 27.09 -5.33
CA PRO A 8 -15.76 26.30 -4.23
C PRO A 8 -14.57 25.50 -4.73
N THR A 9 -13.42 25.67 -4.07
CA THR A 9 -12.23 24.85 -4.27
C THR A 9 -12.64 23.41 -4.01
N VAL A 10 -13.00 22.71 -5.08
CA VAL A 10 -13.14 21.25 -5.09
C VAL A 10 -11.79 20.78 -4.59
N ARG A 11 -11.75 20.32 -3.34
CA ARG A 11 -10.60 19.69 -2.72
C ARG A 11 -10.22 18.59 -3.70
N ARG A 12 -9.21 18.81 -4.56
CA ARG A 12 -8.78 17.83 -5.56
C ARG A 12 -8.65 16.54 -4.78
N MET A 13 -9.59 15.61 -4.97
CA MET A 13 -9.38 14.24 -4.55
C MET A 13 -8.06 13.91 -5.20
N ARG A 14 -7.01 13.66 -4.40
CA ARG A 14 -5.68 13.31 -4.94
C ARG A 14 -5.94 12.33 -6.05
N GLU A 15 -5.76 12.78 -7.29
CA GLU A 15 -6.12 11.99 -8.46
C GLU A 15 -5.44 10.63 -8.28
N PRO A 16 -6.13 9.53 -8.60
CA PRO A 16 -5.47 8.24 -8.55
C PRO A 16 -4.21 8.39 -9.39
N ILE A 17 -3.05 8.09 -8.77
CA ILE A 17 -1.69 8.28 -9.31
C ILE A 17 -1.59 7.73 -10.76
N GLN A 18 -2.48 6.79 -11.09
CA GLN A 18 -2.62 6.02 -12.33
C GLN A 18 -3.24 6.77 -13.52
N SER A 19 -3.93 7.90 -13.33
CA SER A 19 -4.88 8.42 -14.35
C SER A 19 -4.39 9.60 -15.20
N GLU A 20 -3.21 10.14 -14.91
CA GLU A 20 -2.65 11.23 -15.72
C GLU A 20 -1.70 10.65 -16.77
N LEU A 21 -2.07 10.78 -18.05
CA LEU A 21 -1.15 10.60 -19.16
C LEU A 21 -0.11 11.73 -19.14
N PRO A 22 1.14 11.49 -19.58
CA PRO A 22 2.11 12.57 -19.76
C PRO A 22 1.55 13.63 -20.72
N ASP A 23 1.83 14.91 -20.46
CA ASP A 23 1.40 15.99 -21.35
C ASP A 23 2.00 15.79 -22.76
N PRO A 24 1.18 15.84 -23.83
CA PRO A 24 1.67 15.63 -25.18
C PRO A 24 2.64 16.75 -25.59
N GLY A 25 3.80 16.38 -26.15
CA GLY A 25 4.79 17.32 -26.70
C GLY A 25 5.91 17.76 -25.74
N LEU A 26 6.09 17.08 -24.59
CA LEU A 26 7.20 17.33 -23.69
C LEU A 26 8.57 17.00 -24.32
N SER A 27 9.61 17.75 -23.93
CA SER A 27 10.99 17.39 -24.27
C SER A 27 11.35 16.02 -23.66
N PRO A 28 12.27 15.23 -24.26
CA PRO A 28 12.68 13.94 -23.70
C PRO A 28 13.12 14.03 -22.23
N LEU A 29 13.80 15.12 -21.86
CA LEU A 29 14.23 15.35 -20.49
C LEU A 29 13.05 15.63 -19.54
N ASP A 30 12.08 16.44 -19.97
CA ASP A 30 10.92 16.78 -19.14
C ASP A 30 9.98 15.59 -18.99
N LEU A 31 9.82 14.79 -20.05
CA LEU A 31 9.10 13.52 -20.01
C LEU A 31 9.74 12.56 -19.01
N ALA A 32 11.08 12.43 -19.04
CA ALA A 32 11.78 11.55 -18.11
C ALA A 32 11.68 12.01 -16.66
N LYS A 33 11.71 13.32 -16.40
CA LYS A 33 11.49 13.90 -15.07
C LYS A 33 10.07 13.65 -14.56
N ASP A 34 9.06 13.78 -15.42
CA ASP A 34 7.66 13.47 -15.06
C ASP A 34 7.51 11.98 -14.69
N VAL A 35 8.07 11.08 -15.50
CA VAL A 35 8.05 9.63 -15.22
C VAL A 35 8.75 9.32 -13.88
N LEU A 36 9.92 9.90 -13.62
CA LEU A 36 10.60 9.76 -12.33
C LEU A 36 9.77 10.24 -11.15
N ALA A 37 9.12 11.40 -11.28
CA ALA A 37 8.25 11.94 -10.24
C ALA A 37 7.04 11.04 -9.97
N ARG A 38 6.47 10.41 -11.01
CA ARG A 38 5.38 9.41 -10.87
C ARG A 38 5.85 8.13 -10.16
N ILE A 39 7.06 7.66 -10.47
CA ILE A 39 7.65 6.49 -9.80
C ILE A 39 7.86 6.78 -8.31
N GLU A 40 8.41 7.94 -7.95
CA GLU A 40 8.65 8.31 -6.55
C GLU A 40 7.33 8.42 -5.76
N ARG A 41 6.29 9.04 -6.35
CA ARG A 41 4.94 9.09 -5.76
C ARG A 41 4.34 7.69 -5.56
N GLY A 42 4.52 6.80 -6.54
CA GLY A 42 4.10 5.39 -6.41
C GLY A 42 4.82 4.66 -5.28
N ASN A 43 6.13 4.92 -5.13
CA ASN A 43 6.95 4.34 -4.09
C ASN A 43 6.56 4.85 -2.69
N GLU A 44 6.27 6.14 -2.53
CA GLU A 44 5.72 6.70 -1.28
C GLU A 44 4.37 6.08 -0.89
N TYR A 45 3.48 5.89 -1.86
CA TYR A 45 2.21 5.22 -1.63
C TYR A 45 2.41 3.78 -1.12
N ALA A 46 3.26 3.00 -1.81
CA ALA A 46 3.61 1.63 -1.41
C ALA A 46 4.22 1.60 0.01
N ARG A 47 5.17 2.50 0.30
CA ARG A 47 5.80 2.64 1.64
C ARG A 47 4.77 2.92 2.74
N ARG A 48 3.87 3.89 2.53
CA ARG A 48 2.85 4.25 3.52
C ARG A 48 1.90 3.08 3.78
N ARG A 49 1.50 2.37 2.72
CA ARG A 49 0.58 1.23 2.83
C ARG A 49 1.25 0.01 3.47
N LYS A 50 2.51 -0.27 3.14
CA LYS A 50 3.34 -1.29 3.80
C LYS A 50 3.42 -1.08 5.31
N ARG A 51 3.61 0.16 5.78
CA ARG A 51 3.68 0.46 7.22
C ARG A 51 2.37 0.14 7.94
N VAL A 52 1.24 0.56 7.37
CA VAL A 52 -0.10 0.26 7.92
C VAL A 52 -0.33 -1.25 7.92
N PHE A 53 -0.04 -1.93 6.81
CA PHE A 53 -0.13 -3.38 6.68
C PHE A 53 0.96 -4.16 7.43
N ARG A 54 1.97 -3.54 8.02
CA ARG A 54 2.85 -4.22 8.96
C ARG A 54 2.30 -4.10 10.37
N GLN A 55 1.87 -2.88 10.72
CA GLN A 55 1.34 -2.56 12.04
C GLN A 55 0.14 -3.41 12.40
N SER A 56 -0.89 -3.55 11.54
CA SER A 56 -2.03 -4.36 11.98
C SER A 56 -1.76 -5.87 12.02
N SER A 57 -0.68 -6.37 11.40
CA SER A 57 -0.26 -7.79 11.54
C SER A 57 0.27 -8.03 12.93
N THR A 58 1.15 -7.12 13.35
CA THR A 58 1.79 -7.17 14.66
C THR A 58 0.76 -6.92 15.75
N VAL A 59 -0.16 -5.96 15.55
CA VAL A 59 -1.23 -5.68 16.52
C VAL A 59 -2.15 -6.88 16.71
N VAL A 60 -2.59 -7.56 15.63
CA VAL A 60 -3.46 -8.74 15.74
C VAL A 60 -2.78 -9.87 16.53
N LYS A 61 -1.52 -10.17 16.23
CA LYS A 61 -0.76 -11.23 16.92
C LYS A 61 -0.46 -10.90 18.37
N SER A 62 -0.05 -9.67 18.65
CA SER A 62 0.20 -9.20 20.02
C SER A 62 -1.09 -9.13 20.84
N LEU A 63 -2.21 -8.73 20.22
CA LEU A 63 -3.53 -8.73 20.86
C LEU A 63 -3.92 -10.16 21.22
N GLY A 64 -3.84 -11.11 20.30
CA GLY A 64 -4.19 -12.50 20.57
C GLY A 64 -3.36 -13.10 21.71
N LEU A 65 -2.05 -12.88 21.68
CA LEU A 65 -1.13 -13.38 22.72
C LEU A 65 -1.40 -12.73 24.08
N GLY A 66 -1.63 -11.41 24.12
CA GLY A 66 -2.01 -10.70 25.35
C GLY A 66 -3.36 -11.17 25.90
N MET A 67 -4.35 -11.39 25.03
CA MET A 67 -5.68 -11.87 25.41
C MET A 67 -5.64 -13.27 26.00
N SER A 68 -4.82 -14.16 25.41
CA SER A 68 -4.58 -15.50 25.94
C SER A 68 -3.90 -15.45 27.31
N ALA A 69 -2.86 -14.61 27.47
CA ALA A 69 -2.14 -14.49 28.73
C ALA A 69 -3.03 -13.94 29.85
N VAL A 70 -3.84 -12.91 29.55
CA VAL A 70 -4.80 -12.33 30.51
C VAL A 70 -5.88 -13.36 30.88
N SER A 71 -6.39 -14.13 29.90
CA SER A 71 -7.34 -15.21 30.19
C SER A 71 -6.76 -16.24 31.16
N THR A 72 -5.53 -16.69 30.96
CA THR A 72 -4.86 -17.67 31.83
C THR A 72 -4.65 -17.12 33.25
N VAL A 73 -4.23 -15.86 33.39
CA VAL A 73 -4.05 -15.21 34.69
C VAL A 73 -5.38 -15.06 35.42
N ILE A 74 -6.43 -14.63 34.71
CA ILE A 74 -7.78 -14.45 35.28
C ILE A 74 -8.39 -15.79 35.73
N LEU A 75 -8.21 -16.86 34.94
CA LEU A 75 -8.67 -18.21 35.30
C LEU A 75 -7.89 -18.80 36.49
N GLY A 76 -6.61 -18.47 36.63
CA GLY A 76 -5.77 -18.91 37.73
C GLY A 76 -6.08 -18.21 39.07
N LEU A 77 -6.62 -16.99 39.05
CA LEU A 77 -7.04 -16.26 40.26
C LEU A 77 -8.41 -16.75 40.74
N GLN A 78 -8.41 -17.65 41.73
CA GLN A 78 -9.59 -18.32 42.28
C GLN A 78 -10.56 -17.45 43.12
N ASN A 79 -10.88 -16.21 42.71
CA ASN A 79 -11.90 -15.39 43.36
C ASN A 79 -12.99 -14.97 42.36
N LEU A 80 -14.07 -15.75 42.38
CA LEU A 80 -15.00 -15.92 41.27
C LEU A 80 -16.28 -15.09 41.47
N ASN A 81 -16.53 -14.18 40.51
CA ASN A 81 -17.85 -13.83 39.96
C ASN A 81 -17.70 -12.75 38.88
N PHE A 82 -16.90 -11.71 39.14
CA PHE A 82 -16.63 -10.65 38.16
C PHE A 82 -15.51 -11.03 37.17
N TRP A 83 -14.44 -11.64 37.67
CA TRP A 83 -13.26 -12.01 36.88
C TRP A 83 -13.56 -13.08 35.82
N THR A 84 -14.43 -14.04 36.11
CA THR A 84 -14.82 -15.12 35.18
C THR A 84 -15.51 -14.59 33.92
N GLY A 85 -16.39 -13.59 34.06
CA GLY A 85 -17.07 -12.97 32.92
C GLY A 85 -16.10 -12.25 31.99
N ILE A 86 -15.09 -11.57 32.54
CA ILE A 86 -14.02 -10.93 31.76
C ILE A 86 -13.19 -11.99 31.03
N GLY A 87 -12.80 -13.08 31.71
CA GLY A 87 -12.07 -14.18 31.08
C GLY A 87 -12.80 -14.77 29.88
N PHE A 88 -14.11 -15.02 30.01
CA PHE A 88 -14.93 -15.56 28.92
C PHE A 88 -15.00 -14.61 27.70
N VAL A 89 -15.19 -13.31 27.93
CA VAL A 89 -15.20 -12.31 26.85
C VAL A 89 -13.84 -12.24 26.15
N LEU A 90 -12.73 -12.33 26.90
CA LEU A 90 -11.39 -12.33 26.32
C LEU A 90 -11.13 -13.56 25.44
N VAL A 91 -11.55 -14.76 25.88
CA VAL A 91 -11.45 -15.99 25.06
C VAL A 91 -12.27 -15.86 23.78
N ALA A 92 -13.51 -15.37 23.88
CA ALA A 92 -14.35 -15.17 22.71
C ALA A 92 -13.73 -14.19 21.70
N LEU A 93 -13.19 -13.07 22.19
CA LEU A 93 -12.48 -12.10 21.34
C LEU A 93 -11.20 -12.70 20.74
N LEU A 94 -10.45 -13.50 21.49
CA LEU A 94 -9.29 -14.24 20.97
C LEU A 94 -9.68 -15.16 19.82
N THR A 95 -10.77 -15.92 19.96
CA THR A 95 -11.29 -16.79 18.90
C THR A 95 -11.68 -15.99 17.66
N VAL A 96 -12.37 -14.85 17.82
CA VAL A 96 -12.72 -13.96 16.69
C VAL A 96 -11.46 -13.44 15.98
N VAL A 97 -10.47 -12.99 16.75
CA VAL A 97 -9.21 -12.48 16.21
C VAL A 97 -8.44 -13.56 15.44
N ASN A 98 -8.31 -14.77 16.01
CA ASN A 98 -7.64 -15.90 15.37
C ASN A 98 -8.38 -16.39 14.12
N THR A 99 -9.72 -16.35 14.13
CA THR A 99 -10.54 -16.73 12.98
C THR A 99 -10.48 -15.70 11.86
N LEU A 100 -10.36 -14.41 12.20
CA LEU A 100 -10.28 -13.32 11.21
C LEU A 100 -8.86 -13.11 10.65
N GLU A 101 -7.80 -13.53 11.35
CA GLU A 101 -6.41 -13.43 10.85
C GLU A 101 -6.25 -13.96 9.40
N PRO A 102 -6.73 -15.17 9.05
CA PRO A 102 -6.63 -15.67 7.68
C PRO A 102 -7.45 -14.85 6.66
N PHE A 103 -8.64 -14.35 7.03
CA PHE A 103 -9.48 -13.53 6.14
C PHE A 103 -8.81 -12.23 5.72
N PHE A 104 -7.98 -11.65 6.59
CA PHE A 104 -7.32 -10.40 6.28
C PHE A 104 -6.03 -10.57 5.46
N ALA A 105 -5.54 -11.82 5.28
CA ALA A 105 -4.34 -12.18 4.52
C ALA A 105 -3.20 -11.16 4.73
N TRP A 106 -3.04 -10.71 5.98
CA TRP A 106 -2.34 -9.48 6.27
C TRP A 106 -0.84 -9.59 5.94
N ARG A 107 -0.30 -10.81 6.06
CA ARG A 107 1.04 -11.17 5.58
C ARG A 107 1.19 -10.98 4.08
N SER A 108 0.27 -11.55 3.32
CA SER A 108 0.28 -11.48 1.85
C SER A 108 0.21 -10.04 1.35
N ARG A 109 -0.60 -9.21 2.01
CA ARG A 109 -0.76 -7.79 1.64
C ARG A 109 0.50 -6.96 1.85
N TRP A 110 1.25 -7.15 2.93
CA TRP A 110 2.51 -6.39 3.11
C TRP A 110 3.63 -6.90 2.21
N VAL A 111 3.68 -8.22 1.95
CA VAL A 111 4.63 -8.80 0.99
C VAL A 111 4.37 -8.26 -0.42
N LEU A 112 3.10 -8.19 -0.84
CA LEU A 112 2.72 -7.60 -2.13
C LEU A 112 3.17 -6.13 -2.24
N MET A 113 3.02 -5.35 -1.17
CA MET A 113 3.51 -3.97 -1.15
C MET A 113 5.04 -3.91 -1.21
N GLU A 114 5.77 -4.83 -0.57
CA GLU A 114 7.22 -4.88 -0.60
C GLU A 114 7.76 -5.26 -1.99
N GLU A 115 7.17 -6.25 -2.64
CA GLU A 115 7.52 -6.62 -4.01
C GLU A 115 7.28 -5.46 -4.98
N THR A 116 6.13 -4.79 -4.84
CA THR A 116 5.81 -3.59 -5.64
C THR A 116 6.82 -2.47 -5.39
N GLN A 117 7.21 -2.25 -4.12
CA GLN A 117 8.20 -1.26 -3.74
C GLN A 117 9.57 -1.57 -4.37
N SER A 118 10.00 -2.83 -4.33
CA SER A 118 11.25 -3.28 -4.94
C SER A 118 11.26 -3.02 -6.44
N ARG A 119 10.16 -3.35 -7.15
CA ARG A 119 10.03 -3.10 -8.59
C ARG A 119 10.09 -1.61 -8.93
N PHE A 120 9.44 -0.74 -8.14
CA PHE A 120 9.55 0.72 -8.33
C PHE A 120 10.96 1.25 -8.07
N HIS A 121 11.69 0.71 -7.09
CA HIS A 121 13.09 1.08 -6.87
C HIS A 121 13.97 0.69 -8.06
N THR A 122 13.88 -0.55 -8.54
CA THR A 122 14.64 -0.99 -9.71
C THR A 122 14.33 -0.15 -10.95
N LEU A 123 13.05 0.17 -11.19
CA LEU A 123 12.65 1.04 -12.30
C LEU A 123 13.22 2.45 -12.16
N ARG A 124 13.12 3.05 -10.96
CA ARG A 124 13.71 4.36 -10.66
C ARG A 124 15.22 4.36 -10.93
N ASP A 125 15.93 3.36 -10.42
CA ASP A 125 17.38 3.30 -10.50
C ASP A 125 17.82 3.12 -11.96
N SER A 126 17.12 2.29 -12.73
CA SER A 126 17.38 2.11 -14.16
C SER A 126 17.19 3.40 -14.97
N LEU A 127 16.09 4.13 -14.75
CA LEU A 127 15.81 5.38 -15.43
C LEU A 127 16.76 6.51 -14.99
N SER A 128 17.09 6.57 -13.70
CA SER A 128 18.05 7.54 -13.16
C SER A 128 19.45 7.29 -13.71
N PHE A 129 19.88 6.03 -13.80
CA PHE A 129 21.15 5.65 -14.39
C PHE A 129 21.19 6.01 -15.89
N TYR A 130 20.12 5.75 -16.63
CA TYR A 130 20.01 6.12 -18.04
C TYR A 130 20.18 7.64 -18.25
N LEU A 131 19.48 8.45 -17.44
CA LEU A 131 19.59 9.92 -17.51
C LEU A 131 20.98 10.44 -17.09
N ALA A 132 21.64 9.78 -16.14
CA ALA A 132 22.97 10.18 -15.70
C ALA A 132 24.08 9.77 -16.68
N SER A 133 23.87 8.68 -17.43
CA SER A 133 24.85 8.12 -18.37
C SER A 133 24.68 8.61 -19.81
N THR A 134 23.55 9.24 -20.14
CA THR A 134 23.23 9.67 -21.51
C THR A 134 23.17 11.20 -21.59
N PRO A 135 23.91 11.84 -22.51
CA PRO A 135 23.77 13.26 -22.81
C PRO A 135 22.33 13.64 -23.18
N VAL A 136 21.89 14.84 -22.81
CA VAL A 136 20.49 15.29 -22.98
C VAL A 136 20.05 15.28 -24.45
N ASP A 137 20.97 15.57 -25.36
CA ASP A 137 20.81 15.56 -26.82
C ASP A 137 20.69 14.16 -27.43
N GLN A 138 21.07 13.11 -26.68
CA GLN A 138 21.04 11.71 -27.10
C GLN A 138 19.97 10.90 -26.36
N LEU A 139 19.09 11.57 -25.60
CA LEU A 139 17.99 10.91 -24.91
C LEU A 139 16.97 10.37 -25.90
N ASP A 140 16.75 9.06 -25.82
CA ASP A 140 15.77 8.35 -26.61
C ASP A 140 14.40 8.38 -25.92
N GLN A 141 13.44 9.01 -26.58
CA GLN A 141 12.06 9.08 -26.12
C GLN A 141 11.42 7.68 -26.04
N ALA A 142 11.82 6.73 -26.89
CA ALA A 142 11.29 5.37 -26.85
C ALA A 142 11.65 4.68 -25.53
N ARG A 143 12.90 4.82 -25.06
CA ARG A 143 13.35 4.29 -23.75
C ARG A 143 12.57 4.86 -22.57
N ILE A 144 12.27 6.15 -22.60
CA ILE A 144 11.48 6.80 -21.55
C ILE A 144 10.03 6.30 -21.58
N THR A 145 9.48 6.08 -22.77
CA THR A 145 8.14 5.52 -22.96
C THR A 145 8.07 4.05 -22.50
N GLU A 146 9.11 3.26 -22.74
CA GLU A 146 9.25 1.89 -22.20
C GLU A 146 9.23 1.89 -20.67
N ALA A 147 9.96 2.82 -20.03
CA ALA A 147 9.95 2.96 -18.58
C ALA A 147 8.56 3.33 -18.04
N PHE A 148 7.80 4.17 -18.75
CA PHE A 148 6.42 4.47 -18.40
C PHE A 148 5.49 3.25 -18.57
N ALA A 149 5.67 2.46 -19.64
CA ALA A 149 4.92 1.21 -19.82
C ALA A 149 5.22 0.20 -18.72
N GLU A 150 6.48 0.09 -18.27
CA GLU A 150 6.86 -0.72 -17.11
C GLU A 150 6.15 -0.25 -15.84
N TYR A 151 6.15 1.07 -15.60
CA TYR A 151 5.45 1.67 -14.47
C TYR A 151 3.96 1.29 -14.45
N GLN A 152 3.28 1.39 -15.60
CA GLN A 152 1.88 0.96 -15.73
C GLN A 152 1.70 -0.53 -15.48
N ARG A 153 2.62 -1.38 -15.95
CA ARG A 153 2.56 -2.84 -15.75
C ARG A 153 2.73 -3.24 -14.29
N ILE A 154 3.59 -2.56 -13.55
CA ILE A 154 3.74 -2.76 -12.10
C ILE A 154 2.39 -2.47 -11.40
N TRP A 155 1.73 -1.38 -11.77
CA TRP A 155 0.40 -1.05 -11.25
C TRP A 155 -0.68 -2.07 -11.64
N GLY A 156 -0.66 -2.54 -12.90
CA GLY A 156 -1.56 -3.59 -13.37
C GLY A 156 -1.40 -4.88 -12.57
N THR A 157 -0.17 -5.35 -12.41
CA THR A 157 0.15 -6.55 -11.60
C THR A 157 -0.30 -6.38 -10.14
N LEU A 158 -0.08 -5.20 -9.56
CA LEU A 158 -0.55 -4.91 -8.20
C LEU A 158 -2.08 -5.00 -8.12
N GLY A 159 -2.78 -4.40 -9.09
CA GLY A 159 -4.24 -4.43 -9.15
C GLY A 159 -4.81 -5.83 -9.29
N GLU A 160 -4.25 -6.65 -10.18
CA GLU A 160 -4.64 -8.05 -10.38
C GLU A 160 -4.48 -8.87 -9.11
N ARG A 161 -3.28 -8.86 -8.50
CA ARG A 161 -3.04 -9.60 -7.25
C ARG A 161 -3.90 -9.09 -6.09
N TRP A 162 -4.21 -7.80 -6.07
CA TRP A 162 -5.13 -7.23 -5.10
C TRP A 162 -6.57 -7.73 -5.28
N LEU A 163 -7.02 -7.91 -6.52
CA LEU A 163 -8.31 -8.52 -6.84
C LEU A 163 -8.32 -10.01 -6.50
N GLU A 164 -7.23 -10.75 -6.76
CA GLU A 164 -7.10 -12.15 -6.36
C GLU A 164 -7.25 -12.33 -4.84
N PHE A 165 -6.63 -11.48 -4.03
CA PHE A 165 -6.81 -11.52 -2.56
C PHE A 165 -8.21 -11.13 -2.07
N ARG A 166 -9.06 -10.59 -2.94
CA ARG A 166 -10.45 -10.21 -2.61
C ARG A 166 -11.50 -11.12 -3.24
N ARG A 167 -11.15 -11.85 -4.30
CA ARG A 167 -11.92 -12.99 -4.78
C ARG A 167 -11.77 -14.05 -3.71
N VAL A 168 -12.70 -14.04 -2.76
CA VAL A 168 -12.90 -15.11 -1.79
C VAL A 168 -12.85 -16.43 -2.57
N PRO A 169 -12.16 -17.49 -2.10
CA PRO A 169 -12.39 -18.84 -2.61
C PRO A 169 -13.84 -19.19 -2.27
N GLY A 170 -14.73 -18.82 -3.18
CA GLY A 170 -16.14 -19.11 -3.16
C GLY A 170 -16.44 -20.00 -4.35
N GLN A 171 -15.77 -21.15 -4.39
CA GLN A 171 -16.20 -22.43 -4.95
C GLN A 171 -15.16 -23.50 -4.62
#